data_AF-A0A4Q4NUA4-F1
#
_entry.id   AF-A0A4Q4NUA4-F1
#
_cell.length_a   1.000
_cell.length_b   1.000
_cell.length_c   1.000
_cell.angle_alpha   90.00
_cell.angle_beta   90.00
_cell.angle_gamma   90.00
#
_symmetry.space_group_name_H-M   'P 1'
#
loop_
_entity.id
_entity.type
_entity.pdbx_description
1 polymer ?
#
loop_
_entity_poly.entity_id
_entity_poly.type
_entity_poly.pdbx_seq_one_letter_code
_entity_poly.pdbx_strand_id
1 'polypeptide(L)'
;MILTVTGKWTPSPGQGQSHELQVNQVQILGENDATAYPIQKKYQSPEFLRTLPHLRSRLPINSLILRLRSLVTAQVTNYFAEHDFVQCHPPIITSSDCEGAGEVFTVAPEVPSSSDKSSSNQIKKHEDMFFGSPKYLTVSSQLHLEALAQSVNKVWTLSPTFRAEKSDTARHLSEFYMLEAELAFVDDANVVMDVVEEMLRSVALKLQESVVGQELLEARARDQDQESTSVSHATLAQRWQGLAEGPWPRISYAVAIRHLKDAVAQGKVEFEYAPGHEDGLQTEHERFLAESLGRGGPIFVTDYPRNIKPFYMAPSNDLTVDESAAPTVACFDLLVPEICELVGGSMREHRLEQLLKSMEEQGLQQASDDSTDASDGSLQWYVDLRRYGSVPHGGFGLGFDRLLCYLAGVPNIRDVVSFPRWHKRCDC
;
A
#
# COMPACT_ATOMS: atom_id res chain seq x y z
N MET A 1 -19.55 -12.17 -29.62
CA MET A 1 -20.35 -11.05 -30.15
C MET A 1 -20.86 -10.25 -28.96
N ILE A 2 -21.06 -8.95 -29.10
CA ILE A 2 -21.79 -8.10 -28.16
C ILE A 2 -23.22 -8.02 -28.66
N LEU A 3 -24.20 -8.23 -27.77
CA LEU A 3 -25.60 -8.40 -28.13
C LEU A 3 -26.50 -7.47 -27.31
N THR A 4 -27.56 -6.98 -27.92
CA THR A 4 -28.79 -6.55 -27.22
C THR A 4 -29.80 -7.68 -27.36
N VAL A 5 -30.45 -8.04 -26.25
CA VAL A 5 -31.50 -9.06 -26.21
C VAL A 5 -32.76 -8.47 -25.60
N THR A 6 -33.88 -8.59 -26.30
CA THR A 6 -35.22 -8.22 -25.83
C THR A 6 -36.06 -9.48 -25.70
N GLY A 7 -36.86 -9.55 -24.63
CA GLY A 7 -37.65 -10.74 -24.33
C GLY A 7 -38.57 -10.54 -23.13
N LYS A 8 -39.28 -11.60 -22.74
CA LYS A 8 -40.11 -11.63 -21.54
C LYS A 8 -39.32 -12.20 -20.36
N TRP A 9 -39.29 -11.49 -19.24
CA TRP A 9 -38.70 -11.98 -18.00
C TRP A 9 -39.72 -12.84 -17.24
N THR A 10 -39.47 -14.14 -17.12
CA THR A 10 -40.43 -15.10 -16.56
C THR A 10 -39.77 -16.01 -15.52
N PRO A 11 -40.52 -16.53 -14.53
CA PRO A 11 -40.01 -17.55 -13.63
C PRO A 11 -39.40 -18.72 -14.40
N SER A 12 -38.20 -19.15 -13.99
CA SER A 12 -37.53 -20.26 -14.68
C SER A 12 -38.17 -21.59 -14.28
N PRO A 13 -38.34 -22.54 -15.21
CA PRO A 13 -38.74 -23.90 -14.88
C PRO A 13 -37.61 -24.71 -14.22
N GLY A 14 -36.36 -24.25 -14.28
CA GLY A 14 -35.19 -24.90 -13.68
C GLY A 14 -34.96 -24.50 -12.22
N GLN A 15 -34.22 -25.33 -11.47
CA GLN A 15 -33.88 -25.05 -10.07
C GLN A 15 -32.63 -24.16 -9.89
N GLY A 16 -31.84 -23.94 -10.94
CA GLY A 16 -30.56 -23.21 -10.87
C GLY A 16 -30.66 -21.68 -10.89
N GLN A 17 -31.84 -21.13 -11.17
CA GLN A 17 -32.08 -19.69 -11.24
C GLN A 17 -33.56 -19.40 -10.97
N SER A 18 -33.89 -18.21 -10.45
CA SER A 18 -35.29 -17.85 -10.15
C SER A 18 -36.09 -17.47 -11.41
N HIS A 19 -35.41 -16.91 -12.42
CA HIS A 19 -36.03 -16.35 -13.62
C HIS A 19 -35.12 -16.54 -14.83
N GLU A 20 -35.71 -16.48 -16.03
CA GLU A 20 -35.01 -16.48 -17.30
C GLU A 20 -35.64 -15.48 -18.29
N LEU A 21 -34.84 -15.00 -19.24
CA LEU A 21 -35.32 -14.12 -20.29
C LEU A 21 -35.70 -14.94 -21.53
N GLN A 22 -37.00 -15.05 -21.82
CA GLN A 22 -37.51 -15.64 -23.05
C GLN A 22 -37.33 -14.66 -24.21
N VAL A 23 -36.21 -14.81 -24.92
CA VAL A 23 -35.76 -13.90 -25.97
C VAL A 23 -36.69 -13.96 -27.19
N ASN A 24 -37.13 -12.79 -27.67
CA ASN A 24 -37.89 -12.64 -28.92
C ASN A 24 -37.17 -11.78 -29.96
N GLN A 25 -36.16 -11.00 -29.56
CA GLN A 25 -35.34 -10.22 -30.46
C GLN A 25 -33.88 -10.22 -29.99
N VAL A 26 -32.96 -10.43 -30.94
CA VAL A 26 -31.51 -10.34 -30.74
C VAL A 26 -30.97 -9.35 -31.76
N GLN A 27 -30.17 -8.38 -31.30
CA GLN A 27 -29.41 -7.48 -32.16
C GLN A 27 -27.92 -7.64 -31.86
N ILE A 28 -27.12 -7.85 -32.91
CA ILE A 28 -25.67 -7.87 -32.78
C ILE A 28 -25.18 -6.42 -32.80
N LEU A 29 -24.52 -6.00 -31.72
CA LEU A 29 -23.90 -4.68 -31.58
C LEU A 29 -22.43 -4.68 -31.99
N GLY A 30 -21.76 -5.82 -31.83
CA GLY A 30 -20.35 -5.97 -32.14
C GLY A 30 -20.00 -7.41 -32.47
N GLU A 31 -19.30 -7.61 -33.57
CA GLU A 31 -18.79 -8.92 -33.95
C GLU A 31 -17.62 -9.33 -33.06
N ASN A 32 -17.39 -10.64 -32.94
CA ASN A 32 -16.20 -11.18 -32.28
C ASN A 32 -15.84 -12.48 -32.95
N ASP A 33 -14.66 -12.52 -33.56
CA ASP A 33 -14.10 -13.76 -34.06
C ASP A 33 -13.68 -14.65 -32.89
N ALA A 34 -14.46 -15.70 -32.65
CA ALA A 34 -14.21 -16.64 -31.56
C ALA A 34 -12.91 -17.45 -31.76
N THR A 35 -12.45 -17.60 -33.01
CA THR A 35 -11.22 -18.32 -33.32
C THR A 35 -9.98 -17.49 -33.04
N ALA A 36 -10.05 -16.18 -33.29
CA ALA A 36 -8.97 -15.23 -32.97
C ALA A 36 -8.99 -14.74 -31.52
N TYR A 37 -10.10 -14.88 -30.79
CA TYR A 37 -10.20 -14.39 -29.42
C TYR A 37 -9.25 -15.16 -28.47
N PRO A 38 -8.32 -14.48 -27.79
CA PRO A 38 -7.23 -15.16 -27.08
C PRO A 38 -7.68 -15.85 -25.77
N ILE A 39 -8.78 -15.38 -25.16
CA ILE A 39 -9.30 -15.92 -23.90
C ILE A 39 -10.39 -16.95 -24.21
N GLN A 40 -9.97 -18.19 -24.43
CA GLN A 40 -10.87 -19.32 -24.70
C GLN A 40 -11.70 -19.72 -23.46
N LYS A 41 -12.86 -20.37 -23.67
CA LYS A 41 -13.77 -20.87 -22.61
C LYS A 41 -13.21 -22.11 -21.89
N LYS A 42 -12.04 -21.95 -21.29
CA LYS A 42 -11.35 -22.92 -20.45
C LYS A 42 -10.61 -22.16 -19.36
N TYR A 43 -10.09 -22.88 -18.38
CA TYR A 43 -9.20 -22.28 -17.39
C TYR A 43 -8.02 -21.58 -18.08
N GLN A 44 -7.68 -20.39 -17.58
CA GLN A 44 -6.55 -19.60 -18.02
C GLN A 44 -5.69 -19.33 -16.78
N SER A 45 -4.39 -19.57 -16.87
CA SER A 45 -3.51 -19.26 -15.74
C SER A 45 -3.44 -17.74 -15.50
N PRO A 46 -3.26 -17.29 -14.25
CA PRO A 46 -3.01 -15.88 -13.95
C PRO A 46 -1.85 -15.30 -14.76
N GLU A 47 -0.77 -16.07 -14.95
CA GLU A 47 0.41 -15.67 -15.73
C GLU A 47 0.06 -15.37 -17.19
N PHE A 48 -0.78 -16.20 -17.82
CA PHE A 48 -1.25 -15.94 -19.18
C PHE A 48 -2.16 -14.72 -19.22
N LEU A 49 -3.08 -14.58 -18.26
CA LEU A 49 -3.98 -13.41 -18.21
C LEU A 49 -3.21 -12.10 -18.07
N ARG A 50 -2.08 -12.08 -17.35
CA ARG A 50 -1.20 -10.90 -17.23
C ARG A 50 -0.60 -10.44 -18.57
N THR A 51 -0.51 -11.29 -19.59
CA THR A 51 -0.05 -10.88 -20.94
C THR A 51 -1.15 -10.21 -21.77
N LEU A 52 -2.39 -10.24 -21.30
CA LEU A 52 -3.56 -9.66 -21.95
C LEU A 52 -4.30 -8.70 -21.00
N PRO A 53 -3.61 -7.69 -20.41
CA PRO A 53 -4.20 -6.84 -19.37
C PRO A 53 -5.45 -6.09 -19.87
N HIS A 54 -5.48 -5.72 -21.15
CA HIS A 54 -6.59 -5.05 -21.82
C HIS A 54 -7.85 -5.92 -22.01
N LEU A 55 -7.76 -7.26 -21.94
CA LEU A 55 -8.91 -8.17 -22.08
C LEU A 55 -9.27 -8.88 -20.78
N ARG A 56 -8.32 -9.17 -19.89
CA ARG A 56 -8.58 -9.97 -18.69
C ARG A 56 -9.65 -9.38 -17.78
N SER A 57 -9.81 -8.04 -17.77
CA SER A 57 -10.85 -7.33 -17.01
C SER A 57 -12.28 -7.73 -17.38
N ARG A 58 -12.49 -8.40 -18.53
CA ARG A 58 -13.79 -8.92 -18.95
C ARG A 58 -14.15 -10.26 -18.30
N LEU A 59 -13.20 -10.92 -17.64
CA LEU A 59 -13.48 -12.14 -16.89
C LEU A 59 -14.20 -11.82 -15.57
N PRO A 60 -15.11 -12.70 -15.09
CA PRO A 60 -15.92 -12.44 -13.90
C PRO A 60 -15.10 -12.06 -12.67
N ILE A 61 -14.02 -12.77 -12.38
CA ILE A 61 -13.19 -12.47 -11.21
C ILE A 61 -12.46 -11.13 -11.37
N ASN A 62 -11.89 -10.82 -12.54
CA ASN A 62 -11.17 -9.58 -12.76
C ASN A 62 -12.09 -8.35 -12.77
N SER A 63 -13.30 -8.47 -13.31
CA SER A 63 -14.30 -7.39 -13.25
C SER A 63 -14.81 -7.18 -11.81
N LEU A 64 -14.91 -8.26 -11.03
CA LEU A 64 -15.24 -8.19 -9.61
C LEU A 64 -14.16 -7.46 -8.81
N ILE A 65 -12.87 -7.71 -9.08
CA ILE A 65 -11.75 -6.97 -8.49
C ILE A 65 -11.78 -5.48 -8.85
N LEU A 66 -12.16 -5.12 -10.09
CA LEU A 66 -12.35 -3.71 -10.48
C LEU A 66 -13.45 -3.05 -9.65
N ARG A 67 -14.59 -3.74 -9.46
CA ARG A 67 -15.70 -3.26 -8.62
C ARG A 67 -15.30 -3.18 -7.14
N LEU A 68 -14.50 -4.13 -6.65
CA LEU A 68 -13.93 -4.10 -5.29
C LEU A 68 -13.07 -2.86 -5.08
N ARG A 69 -12.13 -2.56 -5.99
CA ARG A 69 -11.32 -1.34 -5.89
C ARG A 69 -12.21 -0.12 -5.77
N SER A 70 -13.20 0.02 -6.66
CA SER A 70 -14.13 1.15 -6.63
C SER A 70 -14.92 1.25 -5.31
N LEU A 71 -15.41 0.12 -4.78
CA LEU A 71 -16.12 0.08 -3.50
C LEU A 71 -15.22 0.51 -2.34
N VAL A 72 -14.00 -0.04 -2.27
CA VAL A 72 -13.06 0.25 -1.19
C VAL A 72 -12.59 1.70 -1.26
N THR A 73 -12.30 2.23 -2.46
CA THR A 73 -11.96 3.65 -2.67
C THR A 73 -13.09 4.57 -2.20
N ALA A 74 -14.35 4.25 -2.51
CA ALA A 74 -15.49 5.01 -2.04
C ALA A 74 -15.62 4.94 -0.51
N GLN A 75 -15.42 3.76 0.08
CA GLN A 75 -15.56 3.59 1.52
C GLN A 75 -14.48 4.31 2.33
N VAL A 76 -13.21 4.26 1.90
CA VAL A 76 -12.14 5.01 2.59
C VAL A 76 -12.35 6.52 2.45
N THR A 77 -12.80 6.99 1.28
CA THR A 77 -13.16 8.39 1.06
C THR A 77 -14.26 8.83 2.02
N ASN A 78 -15.32 8.03 2.16
CA ASN A 78 -16.42 8.32 3.07
C ASN A 78 -15.95 8.33 4.54
N TYR A 79 -15.14 7.35 4.95
CA TYR A 79 -14.58 7.30 6.30
C TYR A 79 -13.82 8.59 6.62
N PHE A 80 -12.89 9.00 5.76
CA PHE A 80 -12.12 10.22 5.99
C PHE A 80 -12.99 11.48 6.00
N ALA A 81 -13.99 11.57 5.12
CA ALA A 81 -14.93 12.68 5.09
C ALA A 81 -15.78 12.77 6.38
N GLU A 82 -16.22 11.64 6.92
CA GLU A 82 -16.99 11.56 8.18
C GLU A 82 -16.14 11.91 9.42
N HIS A 83 -14.81 11.83 9.32
CA HIS A 83 -13.86 12.12 10.39
C HIS A 83 -13.08 13.43 10.18
N ASP A 84 -13.63 14.37 9.39
CA ASP A 84 -13.05 15.70 9.11
C ASP A 84 -11.62 15.70 8.56
N PHE A 85 -11.22 14.66 7.80
CA PHE A 85 -9.97 14.70 7.06
C PHE A 85 -10.15 15.41 5.72
N VAL A 86 -9.19 16.24 5.36
CA VAL A 86 -9.14 16.92 4.06
C VAL A 86 -8.37 16.07 3.06
N GLN A 87 -8.99 15.73 1.94
CA GLN A 87 -8.28 15.06 0.86
C GLN A 87 -7.32 16.04 0.18
N CYS A 88 -6.07 15.62 0.03
CA CYS A 88 -5.02 16.40 -0.60
C CYS A 88 -4.45 15.68 -1.82
N HIS A 89 -3.82 16.44 -2.73
CA HIS A 89 -3.12 15.91 -3.89
C HIS A 89 -1.66 16.38 -3.91
N PRO A 90 -0.79 15.74 -3.12
CA PRO A 90 0.64 16.02 -3.14
C PRO A 90 1.27 15.78 -4.52
N PRO A 91 2.43 16.40 -4.80
CA PRO A 91 3.10 16.25 -6.09
C PRO A 91 3.62 14.82 -6.32
N ILE A 92 3.48 14.33 -7.55
CA ILE A 92 4.06 13.05 -7.98
C ILE A 92 5.52 13.20 -8.39
N ILE A 93 5.89 14.32 -9.01
CA ILE A 93 7.26 14.64 -9.39
C ILE A 93 7.91 15.38 -8.22
N THR A 94 9.05 14.87 -7.74
CA THR A 94 9.74 15.36 -6.54
C THR A 94 11.23 15.59 -6.79
N SER A 95 11.83 16.47 -6.01
CA SER A 95 13.29 16.72 -5.98
C SER A 95 14.03 15.80 -4.99
N SER A 96 13.30 15.07 -4.16
CA SER A 96 13.84 14.23 -3.08
C SER A 96 13.20 12.85 -3.11
N ASP A 97 13.96 11.83 -2.75
CA ASP A 97 13.53 10.44 -2.60
C ASP A 97 12.84 10.16 -1.24
N CYS A 98 12.50 11.20 -0.46
CA CYS A 98 11.87 11.19 0.86
C CYS A 98 12.67 10.50 2.00
N GLU A 99 13.30 9.36 1.72
CA GLU A 99 13.92 8.47 2.72
C GLU A 99 15.44 8.27 2.50
N GLY A 100 16.03 8.78 1.41
CA GLY A 100 17.48 8.69 1.16
C GLY A 100 18.03 7.30 0.80
N ALA A 101 17.18 6.26 0.74
CA ALA A 101 17.60 4.86 0.66
C ALA A 101 16.99 4.05 -0.50
N GLY A 102 16.04 4.63 -1.26
CA GLY A 102 15.28 3.90 -2.29
C GLY A 102 15.80 4.11 -3.72
N GLU A 103 15.75 3.06 -4.54
CA GLU A 103 15.90 3.22 -6.00
C GLU A 103 14.66 3.97 -6.54
N VAL A 104 14.84 5.18 -7.08
CA VAL A 104 13.77 6.04 -7.64
C VAL A 104 13.80 6.13 -9.16
N PHE A 105 12.66 6.37 -9.79
CA PHE A 105 12.58 6.63 -11.22
C PHE A 105 12.90 8.09 -11.53
N THR A 106 13.86 8.35 -12.42
CA THR A 106 14.16 9.70 -12.91
C THR A 106 13.17 10.15 -13.99
N VAL A 107 12.71 11.40 -13.89
CA VAL A 107 11.84 12.06 -14.87
C VAL A 107 12.66 13.08 -15.66
N ALA A 108 12.69 12.92 -16.99
CA ALA A 108 13.33 13.87 -17.90
C ALA A 108 12.50 14.02 -19.19
N PRO A 109 12.37 15.23 -19.75
CA PRO A 109 11.76 15.40 -21.07
C PRO A 109 12.62 14.73 -22.14
N GLU A 110 11.99 14.31 -23.24
CA GLU A 110 12.73 13.93 -24.43
C GLU A 110 13.37 15.20 -25.03
N VAL A 111 14.69 15.27 -25.01
CA VAL A 111 15.42 16.38 -25.65
C VAL A 111 15.33 16.16 -27.17
N PRO A 112 14.77 17.10 -27.97
CA PRO A 112 14.84 16.97 -29.41
C PRO A 112 16.31 16.91 -29.82
N SER A 113 16.68 15.91 -30.62
CA SER A 113 18.05 15.69 -31.05
C SER A 113 18.56 16.88 -31.87
N SER A 114 19.06 17.93 -31.22
CA SER A 114 19.86 18.94 -31.89
C SER A 114 21.21 18.29 -32.22
N SER A 115 21.39 18.08 -33.51
CA SER A 115 22.54 17.44 -34.13
C SER A 115 23.82 18.29 -33.99
N ASP A 116 24.42 18.31 -32.81
CA ASP A 116 25.82 18.72 -32.66
C ASP A 116 26.56 17.77 -31.74
N LYS A 117 27.06 16.69 -32.35
CA LYS A 117 27.99 15.72 -31.74
C LYS A 117 29.41 16.30 -31.72
N SER A 118 29.61 17.43 -31.06
CA SER A 118 30.95 17.98 -30.87
C SER A 118 31.08 18.79 -29.58
N SER A 119 31.16 18.09 -28.45
CA SER A 119 32.17 18.39 -27.43
C SER A 119 32.06 17.39 -26.29
N SER A 120 33.12 16.61 -26.12
CA SER A 120 33.50 15.99 -24.87
C SER A 120 33.59 17.04 -23.76
N ASN A 121 32.62 17.08 -22.85
CA ASN A 121 32.83 17.37 -21.43
C ASN A 121 31.55 17.09 -20.65
N GLN A 122 31.70 16.34 -19.55
CA GLN A 122 30.66 15.86 -18.63
C GLN A 122 30.06 16.97 -17.76
N ILE A 123 29.61 18.05 -18.40
CA ILE A 123 28.74 19.06 -17.79
C ILE A 123 27.53 19.16 -18.71
N LYS A 124 26.65 18.16 -18.67
CA LYS A 124 25.27 18.36 -19.11
C LYS A 124 24.69 19.38 -18.13
N LYS A 125 24.70 20.64 -18.55
CA LYS A 125 24.38 21.80 -17.73
C LYS A 125 22.97 21.65 -17.15
N HIS A 126 22.83 22.06 -15.89
CA HIS A 126 21.57 22.40 -15.22
C HIS A 126 20.58 23.14 -16.16
N GLU A 127 21.10 23.94 -17.10
CA GLU A 127 20.34 24.70 -18.11
C GLU A 127 19.44 23.84 -19.02
N ASP A 128 19.75 22.56 -19.24
CA ASP A 128 18.98 21.69 -20.14
C ASP A 128 17.94 20.81 -19.39
N MET A 129 17.94 20.84 -18.05
CA MET A 129 16.96 20.09 -17.26
C MET A 129 15.66 20.86 -17.14
N PHE A 130 14.51 20.21 -17.40
CA PHE A 130 13.19 20.87 -17.40
C PHE A 130 12.88 21.63 -16.11
N PHE A 131 13.28 21.07 -14.97
CA PHE A 131 13.06 21.65 -13.64
C PHE A 131 14.35 22.24 -13.02
N GLY A 132 15.33 22.58 -13.85
CA GLY A 132 16.64 23.08 -13.41
C GLY A 132 17.55 22.00 -12.83
N SER A 133 17.02 21.03 -12.10
CA SER A 133 17.77 19.92 -11.48
C SER A 133 17.07 18.57 -11.70
N PRO A 134 17.72 17.43 -11.36
CA PRO A 134 17.11 16.12 -11.51
C PRO A 134 15.82 15.99 -10.70
N LYS A 135 14.77 15.41 -11.31
CA LYS A 135 13.51 15.09 -10.64
C LYS A 135 13.19 13.62 -10.75
N TYR A 136 12.39 13.17 -9.80
CA TYR A 136 12.06 11.77 -9.59
C TYR A 136 10.56 11.57 -9.45
N LEU A 137 10.09 10.35 -9.64
CA LEU A 137 8.75 9.94 -9.21
C LEU A 137 8.77 9.62 -7.72
N THR A 138 7.77 10.11 -7.00
CA THR A 138 7.73 9.99 -5.53
C THR A 138 7.53 8.55 -5.05
N VAL A 139 8.21 8.21 -3.95
CA VAL A 139 8.02 6.94 -3.21
C VAL A 139 6.92 7.04 -2.16
N SER A 140 6.59 8.26 -1.72
CA SER A 140 5.62 8.55 -0.66
C SER A 140 5.21 10.03 -0.71
N SER A 141 3.99 10.34 -0.29
CA SER A 141 3.53 11.73 -0.16
C SER A 141 3.74 12.29 1.24
N GLN A 142 4.28 11.50 2.18
CA GLN A 142 4.29 11.79 3.61
C GLN A 142 4.83 13.18 3.95
N LEU A 143 6.03 13.54 3.47
CA LEU A 143 6.64 14.83 3.82
C LEU A 143 5.76 16.03 3.42
N HIS A 144 5.06 15.91 2.29
CA HIS A 144 4.12 16.94 1.83
C HIS A 144 2.83 16.95 2.66
N LEU A 145 2.34 15.78 3.07
CA LEU A 145 1.18 15.69 3.97
C LEU A 145 1.47 16.30 5.33
N GLU A 146 2.68 16.17 5.87
CA GLU A 146 3.09 16.87 7.10
C GLU A 146 2.96 18.39 6.97
N ALA A 147 3.38 18.96 5.85
CA ALA A 147 3.21 20.39 5.59
C ALA A 147 1.73 20.79 5.50
N LEU A 148 0.91 20.00 4.81
CA LEU A 148 -0.51 20.29 4.64
C LEU A 148 -1.31 20.10 5.95
N ALA A 149 -0.96 19.11 6.76
CA ALA A 149 -1.57 18.84 8.06
C ALA A 149 -1.44 20.04 9.01
N GLN A 150 -0.34 20.81 8.94
CA GLN A 150 -0.18 22.02 9.75
C GLN A 150 -1.20 23.12 9.41
N SER A 151 -1.84 23.06 8.24
CA SER A 151 -2.83 24.06 7.81
C SER A 151 -4.28 23.68 8.15
N VAL A 152 -4.62 22.39 8.13
CA VAL A 152 -6.00 21.89 8.26
C VAL A 152 -6.16 20.71 9.23
N ASN A 153 -5.15 20.48 10.05
CA ASN A 153 -5.05 19.47 11.11
C ASN A 153 -5.01 18.00 10.64
N LYS A 154 -5.93 17.58 9.78
CA LYS A 154 -6.08 16.18 9.35
C LYS A 154 -6.14 16.13 7.83
N VAL A 155 -5.18 15.44 7.22
CA VAL A 155 -5.11 15.29 5.76
C VAL A 155 -4.94 13.85 5.36
N TRP A 156 -5.40 13.51 4.17
CA TRP A 156 -5.16 12.20 3.57
C TRP A 156 -5.03 12.27 2.06
N THR A 157 -4.43 11.27 1.45
CA THR A 157 -4.35 11.09 0.00
C THR A 157 -4.47 9.63 -0.37
N LEU A 158 -4.94 9.37 -1.59
CA LEU A 158 -4.80 8.10 -2.29
C LEU A 158 -4.09 8.40 -3.60
N SER A 159 -2.78 8.15 -3.64
CA SER A 159 -1.90 8.62 -4.70
C SER A 159 -1.06 7.48 -5.27
N PRO A 160 -0.74 7.48 -6.58
CA PRO A 160 0.27 6.58 -7.11
C PRO A 160 1.65 6.94 -6.55
N THR A 161 2.39 5.91 -6.15
CA THR A 161 3.78 5.96 -5.70
C THR A 161 4.59 4.94 -6.48
N PHE A 162 5.90 5.18 -6.56
CA PHE A 162 6.78 4.46 -7.48
C PHE A 162 8.01 3.95 -6.76
N ARG A 163 8.45 2.73 -7.09
CA ARG A 163 9.71 2.15 -6.62
C ARG A 163 10.44 1.51 -7.78
N ALA A 164 11.71 1.87 -7.98
CA ALA A 164 12.52 1.39 -9.10
C ALA A 164 13.33 0.12 -8.78
N GLU A 165 13.11 -0.46 -7.60
CA GLU A 165 13.71 -1.73 -7.17
C GLU A 165 13.54 -2.83 -8.23
N LYS A 166 14.62 -3.56 -8.51
CA LYS A 166 14.62 -4.69 -9.46
C LYS A 166 14.01 -5.97 -8.88
N SER A 167 12.90 -5.84 -8.15
CA SER A 167 12.18 -6.95 -7.50
C SER A 167 11.19 -7.61 -8.48
N ASP A 168 11.25 -8.94 -8.59
CA ASP A 168 10.30 -9.75 -9.36
C ASP A 168 9.64 -10.80 -8.46
N THR A 169 8.89 -10.33 -7.46
CA THR A 169 8.13 -11.18 -6.55
C THR A 169 6.63 -10.91 -6.68
N ALA A 170 5.79 -11.82 -6.17
CA ALA A 170 4.34 -11.69 -6.19
C ALA A 170 3.78 -10.55 -5.32
N ARG A 171 4.64 -9.87 -4.54
CA ARG A 171 4.27 -8.82 -3.58
C ARG A 171 4.68 -7.41 -3.99
N HIS A 172 5.46 -7.27 -5.07
CA HIS A 172 6.05 -6.00 -5.46
C HIS A 172 5.53 -5.52 -6.82
N LEU A 173 5.26 -4.21 -6.89
CA LEU A 173 4.99 -3.43 -8.09
C LEU A 173 5.96 -2.25 -8.13
N SER A 174 6.23 -1.75 -9.32
CA SER A 174 7.00 -0.52 -9.53
C SER A 174 6.12 0.73 -9.54
N GLU A 175 4.82 0.57 -9.78
CA GLU A 175 3.77 1.60 -9.69
C GLU A 175 2.61 0.99 -8.90
N PHE A 176 2.24 1.61 -7.80
CA PHE A 176 1.17 1.15 -6.90
C PHE A 176 0.52 2.35 -6.21
N TYR A 177 -0.66 2.16 -5.65
CA TYR A 177 -1.37 3.19 -4.90
C TYR A 177 -1.09 3.06 -3.41
N MET A 178 -0.71 4.19 -2.81
CA MET A 178 -0.59 4.36 -1.37
C MET A 178 -1.75 5.23 -0.88
N LEU A 179 -2.38 4.79 0.21
CA LEU A 179 -3.28 5.62 0.99
C LEU A 179 -2.48 6.13 2.18
N GLU A 180 -2.29 7.43 2.27
CA GLU A 180 -1.47 8.05 3.31
C GLU A 180 -2.29 9.10 4.05
N ALA A 181 -2.17 9.15 5.37
CA ALA A 181 -2.87 10.13 6.20
C ALA A 181 -1.94 10.70 7.27
N GLU A 182 -2.15 11.97 7.61
CA GLU A 182 -1.34 12.71 8.58
C GLU A 182 -2.25 13.54 9.48
N LEU A 183 -1.96 13.52 10.78
CA LEU A 183 -2.74 14.15 11.84
C LEU A 183 -1.84 15.04 12.69
N ALA A 184 -2.14 16.33 12.74
CA ALA A 184 -1.55 17.29 13.67
C ALA A 184 -2.23 17.24 15.05
N PHE A 185 -1.51 17.72 16.07
CA PHE A 185 -1.96 17.76 17.48
C PHE A 185 -2.20 16.36 18.07
N VAL A 186 -1.34 15.41 17.70
CA VAL A 186 -1.35 14.05 18.23
C VAL A 186 0.00 13.78 18.91
N ASP A 187 -0.05 13.34 20.16
CA ASP A 187 1.12 13.05 21.00
C ASP A 187 1.38 11.54 21.19
N ASP A 188 0.43 10.70 20.76
CA ASP A 188 0.44 9.26 21.02
C ASP A 188 0.14 8.47 19.72
N ALA A 189 1.01 7.52 19.40
CA ALA A 189 0.85 6.61 18.27
C ALA A 189 -0.44 5.79 18.35
N ASN A 190 -1.00 5.58 19.56
CA ASN A 190 -2.30 4.92 19.74
C ASN A 190 -3.43 5.62 18.98
N VAL A 191 -3.44 6.96 18.96
CA VAL A 191 -4.47 7.71 18.22
C VAL A 191 -4.36 7.45 16.72
N VAL A 192 -3.15 7.35 16.18
CA VAL A 192 -2.92 7.02 14.77
C VAL A 192 -3.32 5.57 14.47
N MET A 193 -2.98 4.64 15.36
CA MET A 193 -3.40 3.23 15.25
C MET A 193 -4.93 3.07 15.34
N ASP A 194 -5.62 3.86 16.16
CA ASP A 194 -7.08 3.88 16.26
C ASP A 194 -7.71 4.27 14.91
N VAL A 195 -7.17 5.30 14.24
CA VAL A 195 -7.63 5.72 12.90
C VAL A 195 -7.47 4.60 11.87
N VAL A 196 -6.34 3.89 11.90
CA VAL A 196 -6.09 2.75 11.00
C VAL A 196 -7.10 1.63 11.27
N GLU A 197 -7.31 1.30 12.55
CA GLU A 197 -8.23 0.24 12.99
C GLU A 197 -9.68 0.55 12.60
N GLU A 198 -10.16 1.75 12.89
CA GLU A 198 -11.51 2.19 12.56
C GLU A 198 -11.76 2.26 11.05
N MET A 199 -10.80 2.78 10.27
CA MET A 199 -10.88 2.84 8.81
C MET A 199 -11.05 1.44 8.20
N LEU A 200 -10.17 0.52 8.58
CA LEU A 200 -10.15 -0.83 8.03
C LEU A 200 -11.35 -1.67 8.49
N ARG A 201 -11.81 -1.47 9.73
CA ARG A 201 -13.06 -2.04 10.23
C ARG A 201 -14.25 -1.55 9.41
N SER A 202 -14.32 -0.24 9.14
CA SER A 202 -15.34 0.37 8.30
C SER A 202 -15.36 -0.23 6.88
N VAL A 203 -14.19 -0.44 6.28
CA VAL A 203 -14.05 -1.13 4.98
C VAL A 203 -14.55 -2.57 5.04
N ALA A 204 -14.17 -3.34 6.07
CA ALA A 204 -14.57 -4.73 6.21
C ALA A 204 -16.08 -4.90 6.39
N LEU A 205 -16.69 -4.10 7.25
CA LEU A 205 -18.15 -4.10 7.47
C LEU A 205 -18.89 -3.72 6.18
N LYS A 206 -18.44 -2.66 5.49
CA LYS A 206 -19.03 -2.25 4.22
C LYS A 206 -18.94 -3.35 3.17
N LEU A 207 -17.81 -4.05 3.11
CA LEU A 207 -17.59 -5.13 2.17
C LEU A 207 -18.55 -6.29 2.45
N GLN A 208 -18.68 -6.71 3.71
CA GLN A 208 -19.59 -7.80 4.14
C GLN A 208 -21.05 -7.53 3.77
N GLU A 209 -21.50 -6.27 3.84
CA GLU A 209 -22.87 -5.87 3.48
C GLU A 209 -23.09 -5.68 1.97
N SER A 210 -22.00 -5.57 1.20
CA SER A 210 -22.08 -5.23 -0.22
C SER A 210 -22.33 -6.45 -1.11
N VAL A 211 -23.00 -6.20 -2.25
CA VAL A 211 -23.15 -7.20 -3.32
C VAL A 211 -21.77 -7.68 -3.82
N VAL A 212 -20.78 -6.79 -3.89
CA VAL A 212 -19.41 -7.13 -4.29
C VAL A 212 -18.77 -8.12 -3.32
N GLY A 213 -18.96 -7.95 -2.01
CA GLY A 213 -18.47 -8.88 -1.00
C GLY A 213 -19.14 -10.25 -1.09
N GLN A 214 -20.47 -10.28 -1.30
CA GLN A 214 -21.20 -11.52 -1.52
C GLN A 214 -20.70 -12.26 -2.78
N GLU A 215 -20.56 -11.56 -3.90
CA GLU A 215 -20.01 -12.12 -5.15
C GLU A 215 -18.58 -12.64 -4.96
N LEU A 216 -17.75 -11.98 -4.13
CA LEU A 216 -16.37 -12.42 -3.84
C LEU A 216 -16.35 -13.72 -3.03
N LEU A 217 -17.17 -13.83 -1.99
CA LEU A 217 -17.32 -15.06 -1.22
C LEU A 217 -17.80 -16.20 -2.12
N GLU A 218 -18.84 -15.98 -2.91
CA GLU A 218 -19.37 -16.98 -3.86
C GLU A 218 -18.35 -17.39 -4.93
N ALA A 219 -17.52 -16.46 -5.40
CA ALA A 219 -16.42 -16.78 -6.32
C ALA A 219 -15.43 -17.75 -5.66
N ARG A 220 -15.04 -17.50 -4.40
CA ARG A 220 -14.12 -18.40 -3.66
C ARG A 220 -14.72 -19.75 -3.30
N ALA A 221 -16.03 -19.82 -3.06
CA ALA A 221 -16.71 -21.09 -2.82
C ALA A 221 -16.64 -21.98 -4.06
N ARG A 222 -16.76 -21.41 -5.27
CA ARG A 222 -16.67 -22.15 -6.55
C ARG A 222 -15.25 -22.57 -6.91
N ASP A 223 -14.25 -21.78 -6.50
CA ASP A 223 -12.84 -22.09 -6.78
C ASP A 223 -12.32 -23.29 -5.96
N GLN A 224 -12.97 -23.67 -4.84
CA GLN A 224 -12.58 -24.84 -4.02
C GLN A 224 -12.70 -26.19 -4.76
N ASP A 225 -13.55 -26.27 -5.79
CA ASP A 225 -13.73 -27.46 -6.61
C ASP A 225 -12.65 -27.61 -7.71
N GLN A 226 -11.75 -26.64 -7.83
CA GLN A 226 -10.62 -26.63 -8.78
C GLN A 226 -9.32 -26.51 -7.97
N GLU A 227 -8.21 -27.08 -8.42
CA GLU A 227 -6.88 -26.95 -7.78
C GLU A 227 -6.36 -25.50 -7.85
N SER A 228 -7.03 -24.58 -7.15
CA SER A 228 -6.75 -23.15 -7.13
C SER A 228 -5.81 -22.81 -5.97
N THR A 229 -4.82 -21.96 -6.25
CA THR A 229 -3.93 -21.36 -5.24
C THR A 229 -4.60 -20.23 -4.45
N SER A 230 -5.89 -19.98 -4.67
CA SER A 230 -6.65 -18.91 -4.01
C SER A 230 -7.07 -19.27 -2.58
N VAL A 231 -7.26 -18.24 -1.78
CA VAL A 231 -7.76 -18.34 -0.39
C VAL A 231 -9.16 -18.94 -0.36
N SER A 232 -9.40 -19.84 0.60
CA SER A 232 -10.70 -20.52 0.77
C SER A 232 -11.83 -19.53 1.13
N HIS A 233 -13.10 -19.87 0.84
CA HIS A 233 -14.25 -19.06 1.29
C HIS A 233 -14.21 -18.79 2.80
N ALA A 234 -13.99 -19.82 3.61
CA ALA A 234 -13.97 -19.71 5.07
C ALA A 234 -12.84 -18.79 5.55
N THR A 235 -11.65 -18.92 4.95
CA THR A 235 -10.50 -18.07 5.27
C THR A 235 -10.75 -16.62 4.87
N LEU A 236 -11.35 -16.36 3.71
CA LEU A 236 -11.67 -15.00 3.27
C LEU A 236 -12.69 -14.33 4.20
N ALA A 237 -13.76 -15.06 4.58
CA ALA A 237 -14.74 -14.58 5.55
C ALA A 237 -14.09 -14.30 6.92
N GLN A 238 -13.21 -15.19 7.39
CA GLN A 238 -12.48 -15.01 8.65
C GLN A 238 -11.59 -13.76 8.63
N ARG A 239 -10.94 -13.43 7.51
CA ARG A 239 -10.16 -12.20 7.38
C ARG A 239 -11.00 -10.95 7.57
N TRP A 240 -12.16 -10.90 6.91
CA TRP A 240 -13.07 -9.77 7.05
C TRP A 240 -13.60 -9.68 8.47
N GLN A 241 -13.88 -10.82 9.09
CA GLN A 241 -14.27 -10.88 10.49
C GLN A 241 -13.15 -10.38 11.42
N GLY A 242 -11.90 -10.76 11.18
CA GLY A 242 -10.76 -10.27 11.97
C GLY A 242 -10.52 -8.76 11.85
N LEU A 243 -10.79 -8.18 10.67
CA LEU A 243 -10.81 -6.72 10.51
C LEU A 243 -12.01 -6.07 11.23
N ALA A 244 -13.16 -6.74 11.24
CA ALA A 244 -14.36 -6.27 11.91
C ALA A 244 -14.26 -6.36 13.45
N GLU A 245 -13.55 -7.37 13.96
CA GLU A 245 -13.38 -7.71 15.38
C GLU A 245 -12.06 -7.15 15.93
N GLY A 246 -12.10 -5.93 16.45
CA GLY A 246 -11.09 -5.43 17.38
C GLY A 246 -11.60 -5.39 18.83
N PRO A 247 -10.80 -4.89 19.79
CA PRO A 247 -9.51 -4.24 19.57
C PRO A 247 -8.43 -5.21 19.09
N TRP A 248 -7.60 -4.77 18.15
CA TRP A 248 -6.48 -5.59 17.68
C TRP A 248 -5.32 -5.55 18.70
N PRO A 249 -4.58 -6.66 18.90
CA PRO A 249 -3.43 -6.64 19.79
C PRO A 249 -2.40 -5.61 19.34
N ARG A 250 -1.81 -4.90 20.31
CA ARG A 250 -0.70 -3.96 20.12
C ARG A 250 0.45 -4.44 21.00
N ILE A 251 1.57 -4.82 20.38
CA ILE A 251 2.75 -5.32 21.09
C ILE A 251 3.97 -4.52 20.69
N SER A 252 4.95 -4.36 21.58
CA SER A 252 6.24 -3.77 21.20
C SER A 252 7.10 -4.77 20.44
N TYR A 253 8.06 -4.26 19.67
CA TYR A 253 9.03 -5.04 18.93
C TYR A 253 9.81 -5.98 19.86
N ALA A 254 10.15 -5.51 21.06
CA ALA A 254 10.82 -6.32 22.08
C ALA A 254 9.97 -7.52 22.51
N VAL A 255 8.66 -7.34 22.67
CA VAL A 255 7.71 -8.44 22.97
C VAL A 255 7.61 -9.39 21.78
N ALA A 256 7.55 -8.87 20.55
CA ALA A 256 7.51 -9.68 19.33
C ALA A 256 8.75 -10.59 19.22
N ILE A 257 9.96 -10.03 19.38
CA ILE A 257 11.22 -10.80 19.34
C ILE A 257 11.28 -11.86 20.44
N ARG A 258 10.83 -11.53 21.66
CA ARG A 258 10.80 -12.50 22.77
C ARG A 258 9.87 -13.67 22.44
N HIS A 259 8.67 -13.39 21.96
CA HIS A 259 7.70 -14.42 21.58
C HIS A 259 8.23 -15.33 20.47
N LEU A 260 8.90 -14.76 19.46
CA LEU A 260 9.52 -15.53 18.38
C LEU A 260 10.64 -16.43 18.90
N LYS A 261 11.53 -15.92 19.75
CA LYS A 261 12.61 -16.70 20.37
C LYS A 261 12.09 -17.81 21.28
N ASP A 262 11.04 -17.53 22.05
CA ASP A 262 10.39 -18.51 22.93
C ASP A 262 9.74 -19.64 22.11
N ALA A 263 9.12 -19.31 20.97
CA ALA A 263 8.54 -20.31 20.07
C ALA A 263 9.60 -21.24 19.47
N VAL A 264 10.76 -20.69 19.07
CA VAL A 264 11.92 -21.48 18.60
C VAL A 264 12.47 -22.36 19.73
N ALA A 265 12.68 -21.80 20.93
CA ALA A 265 13.20 -22.55 22.08
C ALA A 265 12.26 -23.69 22.52
N GLN A 266 10.96 -23.54 22.33
CA GLN A 266 9.95 -24.55 22.62
C GLN A 266 9.75 -25.57 21.48
N GLY A 267 10.47 -25.43 20.36
CA GLY A 267 10.34 -26.31 19.20
C GLY A 267 8.99 -26.20 18.48
N LYS A 268 8.29 -25.06 18.61
CA LYS A 268 6.99 -24.83 17.95
C LYS A 268 7.13 -24.44 16.48
N VAL A 269 8.25 -23.82 16.13
CA VAL A 269 8.55 -23.31 14.79
C VAL A 269 10.06 -23.30 14.58
N GLU A 270 10.48 -23.49 13.34
CA GLU A 270 11.85 -23.30 12.89
C GLU A 270 11.81 -22.19 11.82
N PHE A 271 12.60 -21.14 12.04
CA PHE A 271 12.71 -20.01 11.12
C PHE A 271 13.99 -20.14 10.31
N GLU A 272 13.93 -19.76 9.03
CA GLU A 272 15.11 -19.68 8.17
C GLU A 272 16.07 -18.59 8.68
N TYR A 273 15.52 -17.47 9.14
CA TYR A 273 16.24 -16.32 9.68
C TYR A 273 16.00 -16.22 11.19
N ALA A 274 17.06 -16.10 11.97
CA ALA A 274 16.94 -15.96 13.42
C ALA A 274 16.29 -14.61 13.79
N PRO A 275 15.29 -14.57 14.68
CA PRO A 275 14.70 -13.32 15.16
C PRO A 275 15.76 -12.45 15.87
N GLY A 276 16.00 -11.25 15.37
CA GLY A 276 17.03 -10.33 15.87
C GLY A 276 16.68 -8.87 15.61
N HIS A 277 17.47 -7.96 16.18
CA HIS A 277 17.24 -6.50 16.08
C HIS A 277 17.93 -5.85 14.87
N GLU A 278 18.91 -6.52 14.25
CA GLU A 278 19.74 -5.94 13.19
C GLU A 278 18.99 -5.84 11.86
N ASP A 279 18.29 -6.92 11.46
CA ASP A 279 17.64 -7.03 10.15
C ASP A 279 16.12 -6.79 10.18
N GLY A 280 15.58 -6.38 11.34
CA GLY A 280 14.13 -6.26 11.52
C GLY A 280 13.39 -7.60 11.52
N LEU A 281 12.06 -7.56 11.38
CA LEU A 281 11.24 -8.76 11.23
C LEU A 281 11.25 -9.23 9.78
N GLN A 282 11.45 -10.53 9.56
CA GLN A 282 11.28 -11.15 8.24
C GLN A 282 9.83 -11.57 8.03
N THR A 283 9.43 -11.78 6.77
CA THR A 283 8.07 -12.22 6.40
C THR A 283 7.59 -13.46 7.17
N GLU A 284 8.48 -14.42 7.44
CA GLU A 284 8.11 -15.61 8.23
C GLU A 284 7.78 -15.28 9.69
N HIS A 285 8.48 -14.31 10.28
CA HIS A 285 8.26 -13.81 11.64
C HIS A 285 6.94 -13.07 11.71
N GLU A 286 6.69 -12.17 10.76
CA GLU A 286 5.46 -11.38 10.68
C GLU A 286 4.23 -12.27 10.54
N ARG A 287 4.30 -13.26 9.65
CA ARG A 287 3.24 -14.25 9.47
C ARG A 287 2.95 -15.01 10.77
N PHE A 288 4.00 -15.48 11.45
CA PHE A 288 3.85 -16.20 12.71
C PHE A 288 3.23 -15.33 13.81
N LEU A 289 3.57 -14.04 13.88
CA LEU A 289 2.99 -13.09 14.83
C LEU A 289 1.49 -12.88 14.58
N ALA A 290 1.08 -12.68 13.32
CA ALA A 290 -0.32 -12.55 12.95
C ALA A 290 -1.14 -13.82 13.27
N GLU A 291 -0.57 -15.00 13.04
CA GLU A 291 -1.21 -16.29 13.37
C GLU A 291 -1.32 -16.52 14.88
N SER A 292 -0.24 -16.29 15.63
CA SER A 292 -0.16 -16.67 17.04
C SER A 292 -0.75 -15.61 17.98
N LEU A 293 -0.28 -14.36 17.89
CA LEU A 293 -0.71 -13.27 18.76
C LEU A 293 -1.90 -12.51 18.17
N GLY A 294 -1.93 -12.34 16.85
CA GLY A 294 -3.08 -11.80 16.12
C GLY A 294 -4.27 -12.77 16.05
N ARG A 295 -4.09 -14.04 16.45
CA ARG A 295 -5.11 -15.12 16.39
C ARG A 295 -5.71 -15.30 15.00
N GLY A 296 -4.88 -15.14 13.96
CA GLY A 296 -5.33 -15.18 12.56
C GLY A 296 -6.06 -13.89 12.12
N GLY A 297 -5.96 -12.81 12.90
CA GLY A 297 -6.42 -11.47 12.58
C GLY A 297 -5.27 -10.45 12.60
N PRO A 298 -5.58 -9.14 12.52
CA PRO A 298 -4.58 -8.08 12.51
C PRO A 298 -3.87 -7.94 13.86
N ILE A 299 -2.60 -7.51 13.83
CA ILE A 299 -1.80 -7.17 15.02
C ILE A 299 -0.87 -6.00 14.71
N PHE A 300 -0.79 -5.04 15.62
CA PHE A 300 0.21 -3.99 15.57
C PHE A 300 1.48 -4.42 16.30
N VAL A 301 2.63 -4.23 15.63
CA VAL A 301 3.94 -4.25 16.26
C VAL A 301 4.42 -2.80 16.35
N THR A 302 4.90 -2.38 17.51
CA THR A 302 5.25 -0.99 17.85
C THR A 302 6.70 -0.88 18.29
N ASP A 303 7.25 0.34 18.38
CA ASP A 303 8.55 0.61 19.01
C ASP A 303 9.72 -0.16 18.37
N TYR A 304 9.91 0.00 17.06
CA TYR A 304 11.02 -0.64 16.35
C TYR A 304 12.36 0.05 16.68
N PRO A 305 13.48 -0.68 16.56
CA PRO A 305 14.82 -0.11 16.71
C PRO A 305 15.07 1.09 15.80
N ARG A 306 15.70 2.14 16.35
CA ARG A 306 15.96 3.42 15.65
C ARG A 306 16.78 3.25 14.37
N ASN A 307 17.75 2.35 14.38
CA ASN A 307 18.72 2.15 13.31
C ASN A 307 18.13 1.55 12.03
N ILE A 308 16.92 0.98 12.08
CA ILE A 308 16.23 0.38 10.93
C ILE A 308 14.99 1.18 10.51
N LYS A 309 14.82 2.40 11.02
CA LYS A 309 13.66 3.25 10.74
C LYS A 309 14.08 4.66 10.27
N PRO A 310 13.26 5.33 9.43
CA PRO A 310 13.60 6.63 8.83
C PRO A 310 13.84 7.76 9.84
N PHE A 311 14.66 8.74 9.46
CA PHE A 311 15.07 9.89 10.28
C PHE A 311 13.90 10.69 10.87
N TYR A 312 12.76 10.76 10.17
CA TYR A 312 11.61 11.57 10.58
C TYR A 312 10.82 10.98 11.76
N MET A 313 11.05 9.72 12.16
CA MET A 313 10.30 9.10 13.24
C MET A 313 10.77 9.61 14.61
N ALA A 314 9.82 10.02 15.46
CA ALA A 314 10.11 10.44 16.84
C ALA A 314 10.59 9.27 17.71
N PRO A 315 11.44 9.49 18.73
CA PRO A 315 11.82 8.45 19.68
C PRO A 315 10.60 7.94 20.46
N SER A 316 10.62 6.66 20.85
CA SER A 316 9.60 6.10 21.73
C SER A 316 9.61 6.79 23.10
N ASN A 317 8.43 6.91 23.72
CA ASN A 317 8.27 7.43 25.07
C ASN A 317 8.25 6.32 26.16
N ASP A 318 8.51 5.06 25.79
CA ASP A 318 8.41 3.93 26.71
C ASP A 318 9.57 3.91 27.72
N LEU A 319 9.29 4.40 28.92
CA LEU A 319 10.21 4.42 30.08
C LEU A 319 10.37 3.04 30.74
N THR A 320 9.68 2.00 30.26
CA THR A 320 9.77 0.64 30.82
C THR A 320 10.90 -0.19 30.22
N VAL A 321 11.56 0.33 29.20
CA VAL A 321 12.70 -0.32 28.56
C VAL A 321 13.96 -0.03 29.39
N ASP A 322 14.73 -1.08 29.69
CA ASP A 322 16.03 -1.02 30.36
C ASP A 322 16.94 0.04 29.68
N GLU A 323 17.59 0.93 30.44
CA GLU A 323 18.51 1.96 29.90
C GLU A 323 19.64 1.37 29.03
N SER A 324 19.91 0.07 29.15
CA SER A 324 20.87 -0.68 28.32
C SER A 324 20.32 -1.18 26.97
N ALA A 325 19.02 -1.02 26.70
CA ALA A 325 18.42 -1.45 25.44
C ALA A 325 18.72 -0.47 24.29
N ALA A 326 18.71 -1.00 23.07
CA ALA A 326 18.83 -0.18 21.87
C ALA A 326 17.67 0.84 21.79
N PRO A 327 17.94 2.09 21.37
CA PRO A 327 16.91 3.11 21.26
C PRO A 327 15.85 2.72 20.22
N THR A 328 14.58 2.99 20.51
CA THR A 328 13.43 2.73 19.64
C THR A 328 12.74 4.01 19.21
N VAL A 329 11.88 3.92 18.19
CA VAL A 329 11.06 5.01 17.68
C VAL A 329 9.57 4.72 17.85
N ALA A 330 8.78 5.77 18.08
CA ALA A 330 7.33 5.74 18.21
C ALA A 330 6.66 5.45 16.85
N CYS A 331 6.85 4.23 16.36
CA CYS A 331 6.31 3.73 15.10
C CYS A 331 5.46 2.49 15.31
N PHE A 332 4.74 2.09 14.28
CA PHE A 332 4.01 0.84 14.24
C PHE A 332 3.94 0.27 12.82
N ASP A 333 3.90 -1.05 12.74
CA ASP A 333 3.54 -1.79 11.54
C ASP A 333 2.29 -2.63 11.85
N LEU A 334 1.26 -2.57 11.01
CA LEU A 334 0.08 -3.43 11.08
C LEU A 334 0.33 -4.67 10.23
N LEU A 335 0.43 -5.82 10.91
CA LEU A 335 0.59 -7.11 10.27
C LEU A 335 -0.77 -7.78 10.12
N VAL A 336 -1.05 -8.29 8.94
CA VAL A 336 -2.22 -9.13 8.67
C VAL A 336 -1.79 -10.51 8.17
N PRO A 337 -2.61 -11.56 8.39
CA PRO A 337 -2.28 -12.91 7.93
C PRO A 337 -1.92 -12.96 6.44
N GLU A 338 -0.90 -13.75 6.11
CA GLU A 338 -0.35 -14.01 4.76
C GLU A 338 0.29 -12.81 4.03
N ILE A 339 -0.38 -11.65 4.00
CA ILE A 339 0.12 -10.43 3.36
C ILE A 339 1.22 -9.78 4.19
N CYS A 340 1.23 -10.03 5.51
CA CYS A 340 2.18 -9.48 6.48
C CYS A 340 1.98 -7.96 6.62
N GLU A 341 3.00 -7.13 6.48
CA GLU A 341 2.89 -5.67 6.59
C GLU A 341 1.88 -5.07 5.59
N LEU A 342 0.80 -4.51 6.13
CA LEU A 342 -0.27 -3.82 5.40
C LEU A 342 -0.21 -2.30 5.56
N VAL A 343 0.14 -1.83 6.76
CA VAL A 343 0.22 -0.40 7.12
C VAL A 343 1.50 -0.17 7.91
N GLY A 344 2.24 0.88 7.58
CA GLY A 344 3.35 1.40 8.38
C GLY A 344 3.05 2.83 8.81
N GLY A 345 3.36 3.19 10.05
CA GLY A 345 3.09 4.53 10.57
C GLY A 345 3.99 4.92 11.73
N SER A 346 3.97 6.20 12.08
CA SER A 346 4.76 6.72 13.21
C SER A 346 4.31 8.09 13.66
N MET A 347 4.72 8.43 14.88
CA MET A 347 4.84 9.82 15.32
C MET A 347 6.05 10.46 14.64
N ARG A 348 5.91 11.74 14.27
CA ARG A 348 6.97 12.49 13.60
C ARG A 348 7.80 13.28 14.60
N GLU A 349 9.11 13.34 14.36
CA GLU A 349 10.01 14.20 15.14
C GLU A 349 9.71 15.66 14.80
N HIS A 350 8.97 16.32 15.70
CA HIS A 350 8.52 17.69 15.56
C HIS A 350 9.50 18.68 16.22
N ARG A 351 10.51 18.20 16.95
CA ARG A 351 11.50 19.06 17.60
C ARG A 351 12.70 19.26 16.69
N LEU A 352 12.99 20.52 16.39
CA LEU A 352 13.98 20.92 15.38
C LEU A 352 15.37 20.32 15.63
N GLU A 353 15.91 20.47 16.84
CA GLU A 353 17.27 20.01 17.17
C GLU A 353 17.40 18.48 17.04
N GLN A 354 16.39 17.74 17.47
CA GLN A 354 16.36 16.28 17.40
C GLN A 354 16.22 15.79 15.95
N LEU A 355 15.40 16.46 15.15
CA LEU A 355 15.27 16.16 13.72
C LEU A 355 16.60 16.36 12.99
N LEU A 356 17.26 17.52 13.19
CA LEU A 356 18.55 17.83 12.56
C LEU A 356 19.62 16.81 12.94
N LYS A 357 19.70 16.45 14.22
CA LYS A 357 20.61 15.40 14.70
C LYS A 357 20.33 14.07 14.00
N SER A 358 19.07 13.68 13.87
CA SER A 358 18.74 12.43 13.19
C SER A 358 19.02 12.44 11.70
N MET A 359 18.86 13.58 11.03
CA MET A 359 19.20 13.74 9.61
C MET A 359 20.70 13.53 9.41
N GLU A 360 21.52 14.15 10.28
CA GLU A 360 22.98 14.00 10.26
C GLU A 360 23.42 12.56 10.51
N GLU A 361 22.83 11.88 11.50
CA GLU A 361 23.12 10.47 11.81
C GLU A 361 22.83 9.51 10.63
N GLN A 362 21.85 9.85 9.77
CA GLN A 362 21.51 9.07 8.57
C GLN A 362 22.20 9.58 7.29
N GLY A 363 23.17 10.49 7.43
CA GLY A 363 23.96 10.99 6.29
C GLY A 363 23.20 11.92 5.35
N LEU A 364 22.05 12.44 5.77
CA LEU A 364 21.36 13.50 5.03
C LEU A 364 22.12 14.80 5.25
N GLN A 365 22.50 15.47 4.15
CA GLN A 365 23.22 16.74 4.23
C GLN A 365 22.40 17.76 5.02
N GLN A 366 23.05 18.43 5.97
CA GLN A 366 22.43 19.53 6.69
C GLN A 366 21.97 20.56 5.65
N ALA A 367 20.70 20.92 5.74
CA ALA A 367 20.16 22.02 4.98
C ALA A 367 20.96 23.28 5.37
N SER A 368 21.74 23.83 4.44
CA SER A 368 22.53 25.04 4.70
C SER A 368 21.61 26.24 4.64
N ASP A 369 21.69 27.13 5.63
CA ASP A 369 20.89 28.37 5.68
C ASP A 369 21.12 29.30 4.45
N ASP A 370 22.14 29.01 3.64
CA ASP A 370 22.48 29.74 2.42
C ASP A 370 21.74 29.26 1.15
N SER A 371 21.10 28.07 1.16
CA SER A 371 20.30 27.58 0.02
C SER A 371 18.79 27.78 0.26
N THR A 372 18.25 28.82 -0.36
CA THR A 372 16.81 29.15 -0.32
C THR A 372 16.01 28.50 -1.45
N ASP A 373 16.68 27.78 -2.34
CA ASP A 373 16.05 27.25 -3.55
C ASP A 373 15.63 25.78 -3.34
N ALA A 374 14.34 25.56 -3.05
CA ALA A 374 13.73 24.24 -2.95
C ALA A 374 13.89 23.37 -4.21
N SER A 375 14.40 23.93 -5.31
CA SER A 375 14.70 23.19 -6.52
C SER A 375 15.93 22.30 -6.45
N ASP A 376 16.83 22.47 -5.47
CA ASP A 376 18.10 21.70 -5.38
C ASP A 376 17.96 20.29 -4.78
N GLY A 377 16.77 19.93 -4.27
CA GLY A 377 16.54 18.65 -3.58
C GLY A 377 16.83 18.70 -2.07
N SER A 378 17.19 19.86 -1.53
CA SER A 378 17.34 20.11 -0.11
C SER A 378 16.02 19.87 0.63
N LEU A 379 16.12 19.23 1.80
CA LEU A 379 15.02 19.08 2.75
C LEU A 379 14.85 20.34 3.64
N GLN A 380 15.41 21.50 3.26
CA GLN A 380 15.27 22.75 4.01
C GLN A 380 13.81 23.12 4.27
N TRP A 381 12.94 22.98 3.27
CA TRP A 381 11.52 23.25 3.42
C TRP A 381 10.85 22.34 4.46
N TYR A 382 11.34 21.09 4.57
CA TYR A 382 10.85 20.12 5.55
C TYR A 382 11.36 20.44 6.96
N VAL A 383 12.59 20.93 7.08
CA VAL A 383 13.16 21.47 8.33
C VAL A 383 12.40 22.71 8.79
N ASP A 384 11.99 23.59 7.86
CA ASP A 384 11.24 24.81 8.17
C ASP A 384 9.86 24.51 8.79
N LEU A 385 9.26 23.35 8.50
CA LEU A 385 8.06 22.85 9.18
C LEU A 385 8.27 22.70 10.70
N ARG A 386 9.51 22.61 11.17
CA ARG A 386 9.89 22.54 12.58
C ARG A 386 10.27 23.90 13.18
N ARG A 387 10.56 24.90 12.33
CA ARG A 387 10.92 26.27 12.76
C ARG A 387 9.69 27.13 13.03
N TYR A 388 8.65 26.99 12.22
CA TYR A 388 7.51 27.92 12.21
C TYR A 388 6.24 27.29 12.77
N GLY A 389 6.27 26.93 14.06
CA GLY A 389 5.08 26.44 14.77
C GLY A 389 4.83 24.94 14.60
N SER A 390 5.88 24.12 14.74
CA SER A 390 5.72 22.66 14.77
C SER A 390 4.91 22.21 15.98
N VAL A 391 4.10 21.19 15.77
CA VAL A 391 3.31 20.53 16.80
C VAL A 391 3.55 19.03 16.76
N PRO A 392 3.31 18.30 17.85
CA PRO A 392 3.25 16.85 17.81
C PRO A 392 2.24 16.37 16.75
N HIS A 393 2.67 15.43 15.90
CA HIS A 393 1.88 14.90 14.80
C HIS A 393 2.32 13.49 14.44
N GLY A 394 1.45 12.74 13.79
CA GLY A 394 1.71 11.39 13.35
C GLY A 394 0.85 11.00 12.16
N GLY A 395 1.24 9.93 11.50
CA GLY A 395 0.55 9.47 10.31
C GLY A 395 0.95 8.06 9.91
N PHE A 396 0.35 7.60 8.82
CA PHE A 396 0.55 6.25 8.30
C PHE A 396 0.44 6.20 6.78
N GLY A 397 1.06 5.19 6.20
CA GLY A 397 0.89 4.76 4.83
C GLY A 397 0.33 3.34 4.79
N LEU A 398 -0.73 3.15 4.01
CA LEU A 398 -1.36 1.87 3.73
C LEU A 398 -1.10 1.51 2.26
N GLY A 399 -0.58 0.30 2.03
CA GLY A 399 -0.45 -0.25 0.69
C GLY A 399 -1.83 -0.60 0.13
N PHE A 400 -2.44 0.29 -0.66
CA PHE A 400 -3.82 0.15 -1.09
C PHE A 400 -4.04 -1.11 -1.94
N ASP A 401 -3.10 -1.41 -2.84
CA ASP A 401 -3.13 -2.63 -3.63
C ASP A 401 -2.96 -3.90 -2.77
N ARG A 402 -2.15 -3.83 -1.69
CA ARG A 402 -2.02 -4.93 -0.71
C ARG A 402 -3.32 -5.14 0.07
N LEU A 403 -4.04 -4.07 0.42
CA LEU A 403 -5.37 -4.17 1.03
C LEU A 403 -6.35 -4.88 0.10
N LEU A 404 -6.35 -4.54 -1.19
CA LEU A 404 -7.21 -5.23 -2.17
C LEU A 404 -6.85 -6.71 -2.31
N CYS A 405 -5.56 -7.07 -2.30
CA CYS A 405 -5.12 -8.46 -2.24
C CYS A 405 -5.69 -9.19 -1.02
N TYR A 406 -5.58 -8.58 0.17
CA TYR A 406 -6.05 -9.15 1.42
C TYR A 406 -7.57 -9.37 1.40
N LEU A 407 -8.33 -8.32 1.01
CA LEU A 407 -9.79 -8.32 0.96
C LEU A 407 -10.36 -9.25 -0.11
N ALA A 408 -9.65 -9.47 -1.21
CA ALA A 408 -10.08 -10.38 -2.28
C ALA A 408 -9.57 -11.81 -2.12
N GLY A 409 -8.61 -12.05 -1.23
CA GLY A 409 -7.91 -13.34 -1.15
C GLY A 409 -7.09 -13.64 -2.40
N VAL A 410 -6.49 -12.61 -3.02
CA VAL A 410 -5.68 -12.73 -4.23
C VAL A 410 -4.19 -12.70 -3.83
N PRO A 411 -3.41 -13.78 -4.08
CA PRO A 411 -2.06 -13.91 -3.54
C PRO A 411 -1.01 -13.08 -4.29
N ASN A 412 -1.29 -12.65 -5.52
CA ASN A 412 -0.35 -11.89 -6.34
C ASN A 412 -0.89 -10.47 -6.61
N ILE A 413 -0.11 -9.46 -6.23
CA ILE A 413 -0.48 -8.04 -6.35
C ILE A 413 -0.73 -7.60 -7.81
N ARG A 414 -0.13 -8.29 -8.78
CA ARG A 414 -0.33 -8.04 -10.21
C ARG A 414 -1.72 -8.43 -10.71
N ASP A 415 -2.47 -9.19 -9.91
CA ASP A 415 -3.82 -9.61 -10.28
C ASP A 415 -4.90 -8.71 -9.70
N VAL A 416 -4.53 -7.80 -8.78
CA VAL A 416 -5.43 -6.76 -8.29
C VAL A 416 -5.30 -5.43 -9.03
N VAL A 417 -4.23 -5.20 -9.79
CA VAL A 417 -4.05 -4.01 -10.65
C VAL A 417 -4.34 -4.38 -12.10
N SER A 418 -5.12 -3.57 -12.84
CA SER A 418 -5.49 -3.91 -14.23
C SER A 418 -4.31 -3.93 -15.18
N PHE A 419 -3.44 -2.91 -15.11
CA PHE A 419 -2.22 -2.74 -15.91
C PHE A 419 -1.01 -2.62 -14.98
N PRO A 420 -0.53 -3.71 -14.38
CA PRO A 420 0.53 -3.65 -13.40
C PRO A 420 1.87 -3.26 -14.05
N ARG A 421 2.71 -2.57 -13.27
CA ARG A 421 4.10 -2.25 -13.62
C ARG A 421 5.01 -3.00 -12.67
N TRP A 422 6.00 -3.70 -13.20
CA TRP A 422 7.04 -4.33 -12.40
C TRP A 422 8.31 -4.47 -13.23
N HIS A 423 9.39 -4.92 -12.61
CA HIS A 423 10.68 -5.06 -13.27
C HIS A 423 10.55 -5.82 -14.61
N LYS A 424 11.01 -5.18 -15.71
CA LYS A 424 10.96 -5.64 -17.12
C LYS A 424 9.56 -5.71 -17.77
N ARG A 425 8.50 -5.20 -17.14
CA ARG A 425 7.12 -5.27 -17.65
C ARG A 425 6.36 -3.95 -17.47
N CYS A 426 5.95 -3.38 -18.59
CA CYS A 426 5.19 -2.12 -18.68
C CYS A 426 4.22 -2.20 -19.86
N ASP A 427 3.47 -3.29 -19.95
CA ASP A 427 2.58 -3.58 -21.08
C ASP A 427 1.28 -2.76 -20.98
N CYS A 428 0.71 -2.39 -22.14
CA CYS A 428 -0.52 -1.59 -22.27
C CYS A 428 -1.70 -2.38 -22.82
#